data_AF-A0A011VNP9-F1
#
_entry.id   AF-A0A011VNP9-F1
#
_cell.length_a   1.000
_cell.length_b   1.000
_cell.length_c   1.000
_cell.angle_alpha   90.00
_cell.angle_beta   90.00
_cell.angle_gamma   90.00
#
_symmetry.space_group_name_H-M   'P 1'
#
loop_
_entity.id
_entity.type
_entity.pdbx_description
1 polymer ?
#
loop_
_entity_poly.entity_id
_entity_poly.type
_entity_poly.pdbx_seq_one_letter_code
_entity_poly.pdbx_strand_id
1 'polypeptide(L)'
;MAKLPPNFSMQAIPIEAAIEEGRPDDAKRLICEVLLSGKADKVVQRLAAEMIRPPKKGRGRPKSLPQHWFDIGSDYDDLRSRGMKYEDVMAELERRYGFADATLRKAIAFYNEARAAHDEATAEYYD
;
A
#
# COMPACT_ATOMS: atom_id res chain seq x y z
N MET A 1 15.00 29.24 19.38
CA MET A 1 15.01 27.87 18.80
C MET A 1 13.68 27.64 18.10
N ALA A 2 13.68 27.14 16.87
CA ALA A 2 12.44 26.82 16.16
C ALA A 2 11.66 25.73 16.93
N LYS A 3 10.34 25.86 17.03
CA LYS A 3 9.50 24.83 17.62
C LYS A 3 9.49 23.62 16.67
N LEU A 4 9.88 22.46 17.18
CA LEU A 4 9.77 21.21 16.43
C LEU A 4 8.29 20.93 16.11
N PRO A 5 8.00 20.21 15.00
CA PRO A 5 6.64 19.79 14.68
C PRO A 5 6.01 19.04 15.86
N PRO A 6 4.69 19.21 16.11
CA PRO A 6 4.03 18.67 17.29
C PRO A 6 4.06 17.13 17.40
N ASN A 7 4.31 16.42 16.29
CA ASN A 7 4.40 14.97 16.21
C ASN A 7 5.83 14.44 16.07
N PHE A 8 6.84 15.30 16.21
CA PHE A 8 8.25 14.93 16.06
C PHE A 8 8.90 14.78 17.44
N SER A 9 9.53 13.62 17.66
CA SER A 9 10.26 13.31 18.89
C SER A 9 11.62 12.75 18.55
N MET A 10 12.69 13.36 19.08
CA MET A 10 14.03 12.78 18.98
C MET A 10 14.22 11.55 19.85
N GLN A 11 13.42 11.40 20.92
CA GLN A 11 13.45 10.21 21.78
C GLN A 11 12.79 9.00 21.11
N ALA A 12 11.81 9.25 20.21
CA ALA A 12 11.07 8.21 19.52
C ALA A 12 11.84 7.58 18.35
N ILE A 13 12.77 8.30 17.72
CA ILE A 13 13.56 7.80 16.57
C ILE A 13 14.14 6.40 16.79
N PRO A 14 14.92 6.12 17.87
CA PRO A 14 15.47 4.79 18.09
C PRO A 14 14.40 3.72 18.41
N ILE A 15 13.26 4.14 18.98
CA ILE A 15 12.14 3.25 19.28
C ILE A 15 11.42 2.84 17.99
N GLU A 16 11.12 3.81 17.12
CA GLU A 16 10.48 3.59 15.82
C GLU A 16 11.35 2.71 14.93
N ALA A 17 12.66 2.96 14.87
CA ALA A 17 13.60 2.11 14.13
C ALA A 17 13.57 0.65 14.62
N ALA A 18 13.56 0.42 15.94
CA ALA A 18 13.46 -0.93 16.51
C ALA A 18 12.12 -1.62 16.19
N ILE A 19 11.02 -0.86 16.10
CA ILE A 19 9.70 -1.39 15.71
C ILE A 19 9.70 -1.79 14.23
N GLU A 20 10.23 -0.94 13.35
CA GLU A 20 10.28 -1.18 11.90
C GLU A 20 11.19 -2.36 11.53
N GLU A 21 12.32 -2.49 12.23
CA GLU A 21 13.25 -3.61 12.07
C GLU A 21 12.72 -4.94 12.66
N GLY A 22 11.56 -4.93 13.31
CA GLY A 22 10.99 -6.13 13.92
C GLY A 22 11.73 -6.60 15.17
N ARG A 23 12.34 -5.69 15.94
CA ARG A 23 13.02 -5.94 17.22
C ARG A 23 12.14 -5.45 18.40
N PRO A 24 11.02 -6.14 18.72
CA PRO A 24 10.04 -5.64 19.68
C PRO A 24 10.57 -5.55 21.11
N ASP A 25 11.52 -6.40 21.49
CA ASP A 25 12.06 -6.41 22.86
C ASP A 25 13.04 -5.26 23.08
N ASP A 26 13.79 -4.86 22.06
CA ASP A 26 14.60 -3.64 22.10
C ASP A 26 13.71 -2.39 22.17
N ALA A 27 12.64 -2.35 21.38
CA ALA A 27 11.68 -1.24 21.44
C ALA A 27 11.06 -1.10 22.84
N LYS A 28 10.66 -2.22 23.48
CA LYS A 28 10.15 -2.21 24.87
C LYS A 28 11.19 -1.67 25.85
N ARG A 29 12.44 -2.14 25.74
CA ARG A 29 13.53 -1.71 26.63
C ARG A 29 13.75 -0.21 26.54
N LEU A 30 13.84 0.32 25.33
CA LEU A 30 14.03 1.75 25.07
C LEU A 30 12.84 2.59 25.57
N ILE A 31 11.61 2.11 25.34
CA ILE A 31 10.40 2.76 25.87
C ILE A 31 10.43 2.79 27.40
N CYS A 32 10.74 1.67 28.05
CA CYS A 32 10.82 1.61 29.51
C CYS A 32 11.88 2.56 30.06
N GLU A 33 13.05 2.63 29.44
CA GLU A 33 14.14 3.53 29.83
C GLU A 33 13.68 5.00 29.78
N VAL A 34 13.04 5.41 28.68
CA VAL A 34 12.54 6.78 28.52
C VAL A 34 11.38 7.07 29.48
N LEU A 35 10.46 6.14 29.71
CA LEU A 35 9.37 6.30 30.66
C LEU A 35 9.86 6.42 32.11
N LEU A 36 10.82 5.58 32.51
CA LEU A 36 11.41 5.60 33.86
C LEU A 36 12.19 6.89 34.13
N SER A 37 12.71 7.56 33.09
CA SER A 37 13.37 8.87 33.23
C SER A 37 12.42 9.99 33.66
N GLY A 38 11.10 9.78 33.55
CA GLY A 38 10.06 10.80 33.83
C GLY A 38 9.99 11.92 32.80
N LYS A 39 10.76 11.85 31.71
CA LYS A 39 10.86 12.89 30.66
C LYS A 39 10.34 12.41 29.30
N ALA A 40 9.53 11.36 29.29
CA ALA A 40 8.95 10.83 28.07
C ALA A 40 8.00 11.85 27.43
N ASP A 41 8.25 12.17 26.17
CA ASP A 41 7.35 13.03 25.39
C ASP A 41 6.07 12.30 24.96
N LYS A 42 5.15 13.07 24.36
CA LYS A 42 3.84 12.57 23.92
C LYS A 42 3.94 11.46 22.88
N VAL A 43 4.98 11.47 22.04
CA VAL A 43 5.15 10.48 20.98
C VAL A 43 5.57 9.15 21.60
N VAL A 44 6.55 9.16 22.52
CA VAL A 44 6.97 7.97 23.25
C VAL A 44 5.83 7.39 24.10
N GLN A 45 5.05 8.23 24.77
CA GLN A 45 3.88 7.79 25.54
C GLN A 45 2.83 7.12 24.64
N ARG A 46 2.59 7.66 23.44
CA ARG A 46 1.70 7.06 22.44
C ARG A 46 2.23 5.70 21.99
N LEU A 47 3.52 5.61 21.61
CA LEU A 47 4.15 4.34 21.19
C LEU A 47 4.05 3.28 22.29
N ALA A 48 4.29 3.66 23.54
CA ALA A 48 4.11 2.78 24.69
C ALA A 48 2.65 2.29 24.82
N ALA A 49 1.68 3.19 24.70
CA ALA A 49 0.27 2.85 24.77
C ALA A 49 -0.15 1.90 23.63
N GLU A 50 0.34 2.13 22.41
CA GLU A 50 0.11 1.26 21.25
C GLU A 50 0.76 -0.12 21.42
N MET A 51 1.92 -0.22 22.09
CA MET A 51 2.53 -1.51 22.40
C MET A 51 1.76 -2.29 23.48
N ILE A 52 1.25 -1.61 24.50
CA ILE A 52 0.47 -2.24 25.59
C ILE A 52 -0.90 -2.67 25.07
N ARG A 53 -1.55 -1.79 24.31
CA ARG A 53 -2.88 -2.01 23.75
C ARG A 53 -2.83 -1.70 22.26
N PRO A 54 -2.44 -2.68 21.42
CA PRO A 54 -2.41 -2.48 19.99
C PRO A 54 -3.79 -2.04 19.49
N PRO A 55 -3.86 -1.05 18.58
CA PRO A 55 -5.13 -0.65 18.00
C PRO A 55 -5.79 -1.87 17.39
N LYS A 56 -7.12 -1.94 17.50
CA LYS A 56 -7.91 -3.04 16.93
C LYS A 56 -7.65 -3.06 15.43
N LYS A 57 -6.78 -3.98 14.96
CA LYS A 57 -6.53 -4.16 13.54
C LYS A 57 -7.88 -4.30 12.85
N GLY A 58 -8.12 -3.49 11.83
CA GLY A 58 -9.34 -3.60 11.03
C GLY A 58 -9.55 -5.07 10.66
N ARG A 59 -10.72 -5.63 11.01
CA ARG A 59 -11.04 -6.99 10.61
C ARG A 59 -11.20 -6.99 9.09
N GLY A 60 -10.33 -7.70 8.40
CA GLY A 60 -10.38 -7.89 6.96
C GLY A 60 -9.06 -8.43 6.46
N ARG A 61 -9.11 -9.35 5.49
CA ARG A 61 -7.96 -9.63 4.64
C ARG A 61 -7.57 -8.27 4.02
N PRO A 62 -6.29 -7.84 4.06
CA PRO A 62 -5.88 -6.69 3.26
C PRO A 62 -6.40 -6.94 1.85
N LYS A 63 -7.05 -5.94 1.21
CA LYS A 63 -7.53 -6.08 -0.16
C LYS A 63 -6.30 -6.44 -1.00
N SER A 64 -6.07 -7.72 -1.22
CA SER A 64 -5.05 -8.17 -2.15
C SER A 64 -5.46 -7.56 -3.47
N LEU A 65 -4.51 -6.91 -4.13
CA LEU A 65 -4.69 -6.51 -5.52
C LEU A 65 -5.35 -7.69 -6.25
N PRO A 66 -6.49 -7.45 -6.90
CA PRO A 66 -7.21 -8.54 -7.53
C PRO A 66 -6.27 -9.31 -8.47
N GLN A 67 -6.18 -10.61 -8.24
CA GLN A 67 -5.29 -11.50 -8.97
C GLN A 67 -5.60 -11.38 -10.47
N HIS A 68 -4.56 -11.30 -11.31
CA HIS A 68 -4.65 -11.24 -12.77
C HIS A 68 -5.15 -9.94 -13.41
N TRP A 69 -5.40 -8.87 -12.66
CA TRP A 69 -5.90 -7.62 -13.29
C TRP A 69 -4.93 -7.00 -14.30
N PHE A 70 -3.63 -7.05 -14.00
CA PHE A 70 -2.60 -6.64 -14.95
C PHE A 70 -2.61 -7.53 -16.20
N ASP A 71 -2.59 -8.85 -16.01
CA ASP A 71 -2.57 -9.83 -17.11
C ASP A 71 -3.79 -9.66 -18.03
N ILE A 72 -4.98 -9.48 -17.46
CA ILE A 72 -6.24 -9.26 -18.20
C ILE A 72 -6.15 -8.00 -19.05
N GLY A 73 -5.67 -6.88 -18.48
CA GLY A 73 -5.54 -5.62 -19.23
C GLY A 73 -4.50 -5.71 -20.35
N SER A 74 -3.35 -6.33 -20.07
CA SER A 74 -2.30 -6.54 -21.06
C SER A 74 -2.74 -7.46 -22.21
N ASP A 75 -3.39 -8.59 -21.90
CA ASP A 75 -3.94 -9.49 -22.92
C ASP A 75 -5.05 -8.84 -23.72
N TYR A 76 -5.91 -8.03 -23.09
CA TYR A 76 -6.96 -7.28 -23.80
C TYR A 76 -6.36 -6.36 -24.87
N ASP A 77 -5.34 -5.58 -24.51
CA ASP A 77 -4.64 -4.70 -25.44
C ASP A 77 -3.96 -5.48 -26.57
N ASP A 78 -3.26 -6.58 -26.26
CA ASP A 78 -2.62 -7.44 -27.25
C ASP A 78 -3.65 -8.01 -28.24
N LEU A 79 -4.76 -8.58 -27.74
CA LEU A 79 -5.82 -9.12 -28.60
C LEU A 79 -6.49 -8.04 -29.46
N ARG A 80 -6.72 -6.85 -28.90
CA ARG A 80 -7.24 -5.69 -29.65
C ARG A 80 -6.25 -5.19 -30.70
N SER A 81 -4.95 -5.17 -30.40
CA SER A 81 -3.90 -4.77 -31.34
C SER A 81 -3.78 -5.71 -32.54
N ARG A 82 -4.13 -6.99 -32.35
CA ARG A 82 -4.24 -8.01 -33.41
C ARG A 82 -5.52 -7.87 -34.26
N GLY A 83 -6.37 -6.88 -33.99
CA GLY A 83 -7.58 -6.59 -34.75
C GLY A 83 -8.81 -7.40 -34.35
N MET A 84 -8.77 -8.13 -33.23
CA MET A 84 -9.91 -8.90 -32.75
C MET A 84 -11.05 -7.97 -32.29
N LYS A 85 -12.30 -8.33 -32.58
CA LYS A 85 -13.47 -7.52 -32.18
C LYS A 85 -13.69 -7.62 -30.67
N TYR A 86 -14.29 -6.57 -30.11
CA TYR A 86 -14.52 -6.46 -28.66
C TYR A 86 -15.23 -7.69 -28.07
N GLU A 87 -16.31 -8.14 -28.70
CA GLU A 87 -17.09 -9.30 -28.22
C GLU A 87 -16.25 -10.59 -28.19
N ASP A 88 -15.46 -10.83 -29.23
CA ASP A 88 -14.58 -11.99 -29.33
C ASP A 88 -13.46 -11.94 -28.29
N VAL A 89 -12.88 -10.76 -28.05
CA VAL A 89 -11.86 -10.56 -27.01
C VAL A 89 -12.42 -10.84 -25.62
N MET A 90 -13.62 -10.32 -25.32
CA MET A 90 -14.24 -10.54 -24.02
C MET A 90 -14.56 -12.02 -23.81
N ALA A 91 -15.10 -12.72 -24.81
CA ALA A 91 -15.35 -14.16 -24.74
C ALA A 91 -14.06 -14.97 -24.50
N GLU A 92 -12.95 -14.58 -25.15
CA GLU A 92 -11.66 -15.25 -24.96
C GLU A 92 -11.07 -14.99 -23.57
N LEU A 93 -11.20 -13.78 -23.04
CA LEU A 93 -10.77 -13.44 -21.67
C LEU A 93 -11.62 -14.15 -20.61
N GLU A 94 -12.93 -14.26 -20.80
CA GLU A 94 -13.82 -15.03 -19.93
C GLU A 94 -13.39 -16.51 -19.91
N ARG A 95 -13.08 -17.08 -21.07
CA ARG A 95 -12.60 -18.47 -21.20
C ARG A 95 -11.24 -18.67 -20.53
N ARG A 96 -10.32 -17.72 -20.68
CA ARG A 96 -8.94 -17.82 -20.16
C ARG A 96 -8.86 -17.64 -18.65
N TYR A 97 -9.62 -16.70 -18.10
CA TYR A 97 -9.53 -16.30 -16.69
C TYR A 97 -10.69 -16.78 -15.82
N GLY A 98 -11.80 -17.24 -16.42
CA GLY A 98 -12.97 -17.73 -15.68
C GLY A 98 -13.73 -16.64 -14.91
N PHE A 99 -13.51 -15.37 -15.24
CA PHE A 99 -14.20 -14.24 -14.63
C PHE A 99 -15.38 -13.79 -15.48
N ALA A 100 -16.44 -13.30 -14.84
CA ALA A 100 -17.55 -12.67 -15.54
C ALA A 100 -17.13 -11.34 -16.19
N ASP A 101 -17.77 -10.99 -17.31
CA ASP A 101 -17.63 -9.73 -18.05
C ASP A 101 -17.51 -8.48 -17.16
N ALA A 102 -18.35 -8.34 -16.13
CA ALA A 102 -18.31 -7.19 -15.22
C ALA A 102 -16.98 -7.04 -14.46
N THR A 103 -16.31 -8.16 -14.14
CA THR A 103 -14.99 -8.16 -13.48
C THR A 103 -13.89 -7.87 -14.47
N LEU A 104 -13.97 -8.44 -15.68
CA LEU A 104 -13.02 -8.16 -16.76
C LEU A 104 -13.03 -6.68 -17.15
N ARG A 105 -14.21 -6.07 -17.30
CA ARG A 105 -14.33 -4.63 -17.58
C ARG A 105 -13.68 -3.76 -16.52
N LYS A 106 -13.82 -4.13 -15.24
CA LYS A 106 -13.16 -3.41 -14.14
C LYS A 106 -11.63 -3.54 -14.20
N ALA A 107 -11.14 -4.74 -14.49
CA ALA A 107 -9.71 -4.98 -14.65
C ALA A 107 -9.12 -4.17 -15.82
N ILE A 108 -9.80 -4.18 -16.98
CA ILE A 108 -9.41 -3.41 -18.16
C ILE A 108 -9.43 -1.90 -17.88
N ALA A 109 -10.50 -1.40 -17.23
CA ALA A 109 -10.60 0.03 -16.89
C ALA A 109 -9.47 0.46 -15.94
N PHE A 110 -9.20 -0.34 -14.91
CA PHE A 110 -8.12 -0.09 -13.96
C PHE A 110 -6.75 -0.09 -14.64
N TYR A 111 -6.51 -1.04 -15.55
CA TYR A 111 -5.27 -1.11 -16.31
C TYR A 111 -5.09 0.11 -17.22
N ASN A 112 -6.14 0.52 -17.94
CA ASN A 112 -6.10 1.70 -18.81
C ASN A 112 -5.83 2.99 -18.04
N GLU A 113 -6.43 3.16 -16.86
CA GLU A 113 -6.18 4.29 -15.98
C GLU A 113 -4.72 4.31 -15.50
N ALA A 114 -4.21 3.16 -15.05
CA ALA A 114 -2.82 3.04 -14.61
C ALA A 114 -1.81 3.30 -15.75
N ARG A 115 -2.11 2.82 -16.97
CA ARG A 115 -1.29 3.06 -18.16
C ARG A 115 -1.28 4.55 -18.53
N ALA A 116 -2.44 5.19 -18.54
CA ALA A 116 -2.53 6.63 -18.83
C ALA A 116 -1.75 7.47 -17.82
N ALA A 117 -1.85 7.17 -16.52
CA ALA A 117 -1.10 7.87 -15.48
C ALA A 117 0.41 7.67 -15.61
N HIS A 118 0.86 6.46 -16.02
CA HIS A 118 2.26 6.20 -16.31
C HIS A 118 2.74 6.98 -17.54
N ASP A 119 1.97 6.96 -18.63
CA ASP A 119 2.31 7.66 -19.87
C ASP A 119 2.43 9.17 -19.63
N GLU A 120 1.50 9.76 -18.86
CA GLU A 120 1.54 11.18 -18.44
C GLU A 120 2.79 11.50 -17.61
N ALA A 121 3.09 10.68 -16.59
CA ALA A 121 4.29 10.87 -15.77
C ALA A 121 5.60 10.72 -16.55
N THR A 122 5.63 9.83 -17.56
CA THR A 122 6.80 9.72 -18.43
C THR A 122 6.92 10.88 -19.40
N ALA A 123 5.80 11.41 -19.91
CA ALA A 123 5.80 12.58 -20.79
C ALA A 123 6.35 13.83 -20.06
N GLU A 124 5.95 14.05 -18.81
CA GLU A 124 6.44 15.15 -17.97
C GLU A 124 7.96 15.09 -17.68
N TYR A 125 8.57 13.91 -17.78
CA TYR A 125 10.01 13.73 -17.54
C TYR A 125 10.89 14.03 -18.77
N TYR A 126 10.31 14.03 -19.96
CA TYR A 126 11.03 14.25 -21.22
C TYR A 126 10.78 15.63 -21.86
N ASP A 127 9.92 16.45 -21.27
CA ASP A 127 9.77 17.90 -21.55
C ASP A 127 10.64 18.75 -20.60
#